data_AF-A0A2D5S8A5-F1
#
_entry.id   AF-A0A2D5S8A5-F1
#
_cell.length_a   1.000
_cell.length_b   1.000
_cell.length_c   1.000
_cell.angle_alpha   90.00
_cell.angle_beta   90.00
_cell.angle_gamma   90.00
#
_symmetry.space_group_name_H-M   'P 1'
#
loop_
_entity.id
_entity.type
_entity.pdbx_description
1 polymer ?
#
loop_
_entity_poly.entity_id
_entity_poly.type
_entity_poly.pdbx_seq_one_letter_code
_entity_poly.pdbx_strand_id
1 'polypeptide(L)'
;MKRRQQFSLTILFLATLVFSVVFAVVRYNLPLQRYRRNGDEASLYKVLSTNVSRSDSQESVTALLGRGTTDDELLSALLKWQAGPHYDANVWPDGIQEDDVLLEFDAKPYNVRLQFRNGRLVNFDPTEFDGGGNILSGISAN
;
A
#
# COMPACT_ATOMS: atom_id res chain seq x y z
N MET A 1 -41.30 9.01 -34.98
CA MET A 1 -40.57 9.88 -34.04
C MET A 1 -39.84 9.12 -32.90
N LYS A 2 -39.39 7.86 -33.08
CA LYS A 2 -38.69 7.08 -32.01
C LYS A 2 -37.15 7.20 -32.01
N ARG A 3 -36.52 7.71 -33.08
CA ARG A 3 -35.05 7.79 -33.19
C ARG A 3 -34.40 8.83 -32.27
N ARG A 4 -35.09 9.93 -31.91
CA ARG A 4 -34.50 10.99 -31.07
C ARG A 4 -34.28 10.55 -29.61
N GLN A 5 -35.14 9.70 -29.05
CA GLN A 5 -35.00 9.23 -27.67
C GLN A 5 -33.86 8.21 -27.49
N GLN A 6 -33.62 7.34 -28.48
CA GLN A 6 -32.52 6.36 -28.41
C GLN A 6 -31.14 7.03 -28.51
N PHE A 7 -30.98 8.06 -29.37
CA PHE A 7 -29.70 8.78 -29.47
C PHE A 7 -29.31 9.51 -28.18
N SER A 8 -30.27 10.09 -27.45
CA SER A 8 -29.99 10.77 -26.19
C SER A 8 -29.56 9.82 -25.06
N LEU A 9 -30.13 8.60 -25.01
CA LEU A 9 -29.77 7.60 -23.99
C LEU A 9 -28.36 7.04 -24.21
N THR A 10 -27.96 6.75 -25.46
CA THR A 10 -26.63 6.22 -25.75
C THR A 10 -25.52 7.22 -25.43
N ILE A 11 -25.74 8.51 -25.72
CA ILE A 11 -24.78 9.58 -25.41
C ILE A 11 -24.64 9.75 -23.89
N LEU A 12 -25.75 9.68 -23.13
CA LEU A 12 -25.72 9.79 -21.66
C LEU A 12 -24.97 8.62 -21.01
N PHE A 13 -25.16 7.40 -21.52
CA PHE A 13 -24.44 6.20 -21.06
C PHE A 13 -22.93 6.28 -21.37
N LEU A 14 -22.56 6.74 -22.56
CA LEU A 14 -21.15 6.96 -22.91
C LEU A 14 -20.51 8.03 -22.03
N ALA A 15 -21.21 9.14 -21.79
CA ALA A 15 -20.71 10.22 -20.94
C ALA A 15 -20.51 9.76 -19.48
N THR A 16 -21.46 9.00 -18.94
CA THR A 16 -21.34 8.44 -17.57
C THR A 16 -20.22 7.41 -17.47
N LEU A 17 -20.09 6.50 -18.43
CA LEU A 17 -18.99 5.52 -18.47
C LEU A 17 -17.62 6.22 -18.52
N VAL A 18 -17.46 7.21 -19.41
CA VAL A 18 -16.20 7.98 -19.52
C VAL A 18 -15.92 8.74 -18.23
N PHE A 19 -16.94 9.37 -17.63
CA PHE A 19 -16.76 10.08 -16.36
C PHE A 19 -16.35 9.13 -15.23
N SER A 20 -16.96 7.95 -15.13
CA SER A 20 -16.59 6.92 -14.14
C SER A 20 -15.16 6.43 -14.31
N VAL A 21 -14.72 6.19 -15.56
CA VAL A 21 -13.34 5.76 -15.84
C VAL A 21 -12.33 6.86 -15.50
N VAL A 22 -12.58 8.11 -15.92
CA VAL A 22 -11.71 9.24 -15.59
C VAL A 22 -11.65 9.46 -14.09
N PHE A 23 -12.78 9.39 -13.40
CA PHE A 23 -12.84 9.54 -11.94
C PHE A 23 -12.04 8.46 -11.22
N ALA A 24 -12.13 7.20 -11.68
CA ALA A 24 -11.30 6.12 -11.19
C ALA A 24 -9.82 6.41 -11.41
N VAL A 25 -9.38 6.68 -12.65
CA VAL A 25 -7.97 6.94 -12.97
C VAL A 25 -7.39 8.09 -12.14
N VAL A 26 -8.15 9.17 -11.96
CA VAL A 26 -7.73 10.33 -11.17
C VAL A 26 -7.61 9.97 -9.69
N ARG A 27 -8.57 9.25 -9.11
CA ARG A 27 -8.51 8.81 -7.71
C ARG A 27 -7.35 7.85 -7.44
N TYR A 28 -7.03 6.97 -8.39
CA TYR A 28 -5.99 5.95 -8.19
C TYR A 28 -4.58 6.48 -8.46
N ASN A 29 -4.38 7.31 -9.48
CA ASN A 29 -3.03 7.75 -9.86
C ASN A 29 -2.54 9.00 -9.13
N LEU A 30 -3.44 9.88 -8.65
CA LEU A 30 -3.02 11.10 -7.97
C LEU A 30 -2.23 10.83 -6.68
N PRO A 31 -2.66 9.93 -5.78
CA PRO A 31 -1.88 9.60 -4.58
C PRO A 31 -0.52 9.01 -4.95
N LEU A 32 -0.47 8.08 -5.91
CA LEU A 32 0.79 7.48 -6.34
C LEU A 32 1.79 8.50 -6.89
N GLN A 33 1.32 9.42 -7.73
CA GLN A 33 2.18 10.48 -8.27
C GLN A 33 2.65 11.44 -7.18
N ARG A 34 1.79 11.79 -6.21
CA ARG A 34 2.16 12.63 -5.06
C ARG A 34 3.23 11.96 -4.22
N TYR A 35 3.01 10.69 -3.87
CA TYR A 35 3.96 9.89 -3.12
C TYR A 35 5.32 9.85 -3.84
N ARG A 36 5.35 9.45 -5.12
CA ARG A 36 6.61 9.36 -5.88
C ARG A 36 7.35 10.69 -6.03
N ARG A 37 6.63 11.82 -6.03
CA ARG A 37 7.24 13.16 -6.19
C ARG A 37 7.70 13.76 -4.86
N ASN A 38 6.91 13.58 -3.81
CA ASN A 38 7.05 14.31 -2.56
C ASN A 38 7.48 13.42 -1.38
N GLY A 39 7.35 12.10 -1.50
CA GLY A 39 7.55 11.15 -0.41
C GLY A 39 6.61 11.43 0.77
N ASP A 40 5.35 11.79 0.52
CA ASP A 40 4.41 12.15 1.58
C ASP A 40 3.65 10.91 2.11
N GLU A 41 3.64 10.78 3.44
CA GLU A 41 3.03 9.65 4.15
C GLU A 41 1.56 9.45 3.83
N ALA A 42 0.76 10.53 3.84
CA ALA A 42 -0.67 10.45 3.55
C ALA A 42 -0.96 9.89 2.16
N SER A 43 -0.14 10.22 1.16
CA SER A 43 -0.28 9.65 -0.17
C SER A 43 0.20 8.20 -0.23
N LEU A 44 1.30 7.85 0.46
CA LEU A 44 1.74 6.46 0.56
C LEU A 44 0.66 5.58 1.18
N TYR A 45 0.09 6.00 2.31
CA TYR A 45 -0.97 5.27 3.00
C TYR A 45 -2.17 5.11 2.09
N LYS A 46 -2.52 6.16 1.35
CA LYS A 46 -3.65 6.05 0.42
C LYS A 46 -3.37 5.05 -0.70
N VAL A 47 -2.15 5.00 -1.25
CA VAL A 47 -1.77 3.99 -2.24
C VAL A 47 -1.82 2.60 -1.63
N LEU A 48 -1.30 2.40 -0.43
CA LEU A 48 -1.32 1.11 0.26
C LEU A 48 -2.77 0.64 0.51
N SER A 49 -3.66 1.51 0.97
CA SER A 49 -5.05 1.15 1.26
C SER A 49 -5.87 0.83 0.01
N THR A 50 -5.52 1.39 -1.15
CA THR A 50 -6.33 1.25 -2.38
C THR A 50 -5.74 0.34 -3.44
N ASN A 51 -4.41 0.14 -3.47
CA ASN A 51 -3.72 -0.49 -4.59
C ASN A 51 -2.84 -1.69 -4.19
N VAL A 52 -2.63 -1.92 -2.90
CA VAL A 52 -1.87 -3.05 -2.40
C VAL A 52 -2.80 -3.98 -1.64
N SER A 53 -2.60 -5.27 -1.82
CA SER A 53 -3.35 -6.33 -1.14
C SER A 53 -2.41 -7.33 -0.50
N ARG A 54 -2.90 -8.02 0.53
CA ARG A 54 -2.17 -9.16 1.12
C ARG A 54 -1.81 -10.16 0.02
N SER A 55 -0.63 -10.74 0.11
CA SER A 55 -0.07 -11.70 -0.85
C SER A 55 0.34 -11.16 -2.22
N ASP A 56 0.25 -9.83 -2.45
CA ASP A 56 0.87 -9.19 -3.60
C ASP A 56 2.36 -9.53 -3.67
N SER A 57 2.88 -9.67 -4.89
CA SER A 57 4.30 -9.97 -5.05
C SER A 57 5.16 -8.77 -4.71
N GLN A 58 6.36 -9.03 -4.18
CA GLN A 58 7.37 -7.99 -3.95
C GLN A 58 7.68 -7.21 -5.24
N GLU A 59 7.72 -7.88 -6.38
CA GLU A 59 7.90 -7.24 -7.69
C GLU A 59 6.75 -6.27 -8.02
N SER A 60 5.50 -6.66 -7.79
CA SER A 60 4.35 -5.79 -8.03
C SER A 60 4.36 -4.56 -7.13
N VAL A 61 4.61 -4.76 -5.83
CA VAL A 61 4.66 -3.67 -4.85
C VAL A 61 5.82 -2.72 -5.16
N THR A 62 7.00 -3.23 -5.52
CA THR A 62 8.15 -2.37 -5.87
C THR A 62 7.98 -1.68 -7.23
N ALA A 63 7.32 -2.31 -8.20
CA ALA A 63 6.94 -1.65 -9.46
C ALA A 63 5.95 -0.49 -9.22
N LEU A 64 5.06 -0.65 -8.24
CA LEU A 64 4.10 0.37 -7.84
C LEU A 64 4.76 1.49 -7.03
N LEU A 65 5.42 1.19 -5.92
CA LEU A 65 5.90 2.19 -4.97
C LEU A 65 7.30 2.73 -5.31
N GLY A 66 8.11 1.94 -6.02
CA GLY A 66 9.53 2.20 -6.23
C GLY A 66 10.39 1.16 -5.52
N ARG A 67 11.72 1.28 -5.67
CA ARG A 67 12.66 0.42 -4.95
C ARG A 67 12.70 0.86 -3.50
N GLY A 68 12.07 0.09 -2.61
CA GLY A 68 12.26 0.22 -1.18
C GLY A 68 13.70 -0.16 -0.78
N THR A 69 14.08 0.18 0.45
CA THR A 69 15.38 -0.14 1.03
C THR A 69 15.24 -1.36 1.93
N THR A 70 16.13 -2.34 1.78
CA THR A 70 16.13 -3.51 2.68
C THR A 70 16.71 -3.13 4.04
N ASP A 71 16.11 -3.65 5.11
CA ASP A 71 16.56 -3.43 6.48
C ASP A 71 16.98 -4.75 7.16
N ASP A 72 18.16 -5.25 6.77
CA ASP A 72 18.73 -6.52 7.25
C ASP A 72 19.14 -6.43 8.73
N GLU A 73 19.50 -5.24 9.21
CA GLU A 73 19.88 -5.02 10.61
C GLU A 73 18.66 -5.17 11.52
N LEU A 74 17.53 -4.56 11.15
CA LEU A 74 16.29 -4.74 11.89
C LEU A 74 15.80 -6.18 11.83
N LEU A 75 15.85 -6.83 10.67
CA LEU A 75 15.48 -8.25 10.56
C LEU A 75 16.32 -9.10 11.53
N SER A 76 17.64 -8.90 11.53
CA SER A 76 18.57 -9.59 12.43
C SER A 76 18.26 -9.30 13.91
N ALA A 77 17.89 -8.05 14.23
CA ALA A 77 17.48 -7.66 15.57
C ALA A 77 16.17 -8.37 15.98
N LEU A 78 15.15 -8.35 15.14
CA LEU A 78 13.87 -9.00 15.40
C LEU A 78 14.05 -10.52 15.59
N LEU A 79 14.85 -11.18 14.75
CA LEU A 79 15.18 -12.60 14.91
C LEU A 79 15.94 -12.88 16.22
N LYS A 80 16.93 -12.05 16.57
CA LYS A 80 17.73 -12.21 17.79
C LYS A 80 16.90 -12.06 19.06
N TRP A 81 15.91 -11.18 19.06
CA TRP A 81 15.04 -10.95 20.21
C TRP A 81 13.96 -12.04 20.37
N GLN A 82 14.03 -13.11 19.56
CA GLN A 82 12.93 -14.08 19.42
C GLN A 82 11.60 -13.37 19.18
N ALA A 83 11.62 -12.29 18.40
CA ALA A 83 10.41 -11.66 17.87
C ALA A 83 9.82 -12.55 16.75
N GLY A 84 9.53 -13.79 17.10
CA GLY A 84 8.49 -14.58 16.43
C GLY A 84 7.12 -13.92 16.68
N PRO A 85 6.00 -14.63 16.50
CA PRO A 85 4.63 -14.11 16.66
C PRO A 85 4.25 -13.52 18.04
N HIS A 86 5.22 -13.16 18.90
CA HIS A 86 5.08 -12.74 20.29
C HIS A 86 5.70 -11.38 20.65
N TYR A 87 6.49 -10.72 19.79
CA TYR A 87 7.02 -9.38 20.12
C TYR A 87 5.92 -8.31 20.06
N ASP A 88 5.12 -8.35 19.01
CA ASP A 88 3.83 -7.64 18.94
C ASP A 88 2.92 -8.37 17.96
N ALA A 89 2.04 -9.23 18.49
CA ALA A 89 1.10 -10.00 17.68
C ALA A 89 0.09 -9.11 16.92
N ASN A 90 -0.03 -7.82 17.29
CA ASN A 90 -0.88 -6.88 16.58
C ASN A 90 -0.21 -6.38 15.30
N VAL A 91 1.12 -6.30 15.27
CA VAL A 91 1.89 -5.81 14.11
C VAL A 91 2.36 -6.97 13.23
N TRP A 92 2.74 -8.10 13.85
CA TRP A 92 3.30 -9.26 13.15
C TRP A 92 2.54 -10.55 13.49
N PRO A 93 1.24 -10.67 13.16
CA PRO A 93 0.43 -11.83 13.54
C PRO A 93 0.96 -13.16 12.97
N ASP A 94 1.56 -13.14 11.78
CA ASP A 94 2.20 -14.31 11.15
C ASP A 94 3.68 -14.48 11.57
N GLY A 95 4.16 -13.67 12.52
CA GLY A 95 5.53 -13.63 13.03
C GLY A 95 6.59 -13.22 12.00
N ILE A 96 7.86 -13.25 12.43
CA ILE A 96 9.03 -12.99 11.59
C ILE A 96 9.87 -14.27 11.47
N GLN A 97 10.37 -14.54 10.27
CA GLN A 97 11.18 -15.70 9.88
C GLN A 97 12.51 -15.25 9.25
N GLU A 98 13.50 -16.14 9.25
CA GLU A 98 14.86 -15.85 8.80
C GLU A 98 14.95 -15.49 7.31
N ASP A 99 14.04 -16.05 6.51
CA ASP A 99 13.94 -15.85 5.05
C ASP A 99 12.99 -14.71 4.66
N ASP A 100 12.45 -13.98 5.64
CA ASP A 100 11.62 -12.81 5.37
C ASP A 100 12.47 -11.64 4.86
N VAL A 101 11.86 -10.80 4.03
CA VAL A 101 12.46 -9.56 3.52
C VAL A 101 11.65 -8.39 4.05
N LEU A 102 12.32 -7.50 4.78
CA LEU A 102 11.74 -6.24 5.24
C LEU A 102 12.14 -5.13 4.27
N LEU A 103 11.16 -4.57 3.55
CA LEU A 103 11.36 -3.41 2.71
C LEU A 103 10.79 -2.17 3.38
N GLU A 104 11.63 -1.16 3.53
CA GLU A 104 11.27 0.16 4.00
C GLU A 104 11.02 1.09 2.81
N PHE A 105 9.91 1.82 2.87
CA PHE A 105 9.51 2.82 1.90
C PHE A 105 9.53 4.18 2.58
N ASP A 106 10.40 5.06 2.07
CA ASP A 106 10.57 6.40 2.62
C ASP A 106 9.28 7.20 2.45
N ALA A 107 8.78 7.72 3.57
CA ALA A 107 7.75 8.73 3.60
C ALA A 107 8.02 9.70 4.75
N LYS A 108 7.68 10.97 4.57
CA LYS A 108 7.84 11.98 5.63
C LYS A 108 6.51 12.18 6.36
N PRO A 109 6.52 12.22 7.70
CA PRO A 109 7.69 12.15 8.59
C PRO A 109 8.17 10.73 8.95
N TYR A 110 7.38 9.68 8.64
CA TYR A 110 7.69 8.30 9.02
C TYR A 110 7.78 7.36 7.82
N ASN A 111 8.74 6.43 7.90
CA ASN A 111 8.89 5.37 6.91
C ASN A 111 7.88 4.24 7.15
N VAL A 112 7.42 3.60 6.07
CA VAL A 112 6.55 2.43 6.16
C VAL A 112 7.35 1.18 5.84
N ARG A 113 7.20 0.15 6.66
CA ARG A 113 7.88 -1.13 6.47
C ARG A 113 6.89 -2.21 6.09
N LEU A 114 7.22 -2.95 5.04
CA LEU A 114 6.44 -4.08 4.54
C LEU A 114 7.28 -5.35 4.62
N GLN A 115 6.66 -6.44 5.06
CA GLN A 115 7.31 -7.75 5.17
C GLN A 115 6.88 -8.66 4.03
N PHE A 116 7.86 -9.28 3.38
CA PHE A 116 7.65 -10.25 2.33
C PHE A 116 8.19 -11.60 2.76
N ARG A 117 7.40 -12.65 2.57
CA ARG A 117 7.78 -14.04 2.78
C ARG A 117 7.64 -14.79 1.47
N ASN A 118 8.71 -15.46 1.02
CA ASN A 118 8.73 -16.14 -0.28
C ASN A 118 8.27 -15.23 -1.43
N GLY A 119 8.69 -13.96 -1.40
CA GLY A 119 8.35 -12.94 -2.40
C GLY A 119 6.91 -12.43 -2.36
N ARG A 120 6.13 -12.74 -1.32
CA ARG A 120 4.73 -12.31 -1.15
C ARG A 120 4.55 -11.48 0.11
N LEU A 121 3.73 -10.44 0.01
CA LEU A 121 3.39 -9.57 1.14
C LEU A 121 2.62 -10.33 2.22
N VAL A 122 3.15 -10.30 3.45
CA VAL A 122 2.55 -10.88 4.67
C VAL A 122 2.34 -9.80 5.73
N ASN A 123 1.57 -10.09 6.78
CA ASN A 123 1.28 -9.13 7.86
C ASN A 123 0.86 -7.75 7.36
N PHE A 124 -0.05 -7.73 6.37
CA PHE A 124 -0.55 -6.52 5.76
C PHE A 124 -2.08 -6.53 5.72
N ASP A 125 -2.68 -5.47 6.27
CA ASP A 125 -4.10 -5.17 6.16
C ASP A 125 -4.28 -3.77 5.55
N PRO A 126 -4.88 -3.65 4.35
CA PRO A 126 -5.08 -2.35 3.70
C PRO A 126 -5.98 -1.40 4.51
N THR A 127 -6.84 -1.93 5.38
CA THR A 127 -7.75 -1.10 6.19
C THR A 127 -7.02 -0.30 7.27
N GLU A 128 -5.82 -0.74 7.68
CA GLU A 128 -4.97 -0.01 8.62
C GLU A 128 -4.51 1.34 8.05
N PHE A 129 -4.55 1.50 6.73
CA PHE A 129 -4.08 2.67 6.00
C PHE A 129 -5.21 3.57 5.49
N ASP A 130 -6.49 3.17 5.62
CA ASP A 130 -7.61 3.87 4.95
C ASP A 130 -8.02 5.20 5.65
N GLY A 131 -7.50 5.46 6.86
CA GLY A 131 -7.84 6.61 7.70
C GLY A 131 -6.87 7.79 7.70
N GLY A 132 -5.72 7.72 7.02
CA GLY A 132 -4.75 8.81 6.98
C GLY A 132 -4.07 9.17 8.32
N GLY A 133 -4.13 8.29 9.32
CA GLY A 133 -3.42 8.45 10.59
C GLY A 133 -3.97 7.56 11.70
N ASN A 134 -3.05 7.11 12.56
CA ASN A 134 -3.23 6.37 13.83
C ASN A 134 -3.23 4.84 13.82
N ILE A 135 -2.44 4.18 12.98
CA ILE A 135 -1.93 2.85 13.32
C ILE A 135 -0.43 2.84 12.99
N LEU A 136 0.41 2.57 14.00
CA LEU A 136 1.88 2.55 13.97
C LEU A 136 2.66 3.86 14.25
N SER A 137 2.26 4.60 15.29
CA SER A 137 3.22 5.34 16.14
C SER A 137 4.15 4.41 16.96
N GLY A 138 4.15 3.10 16.68
CA GLY A 138 4.76 2.06 17.52
C GLY A 138 6.19 1.66 17.14
N ILE A 139 6.68 2.05 15.96
CA ILE A 139 8.08 1.79 15.54
C ILE A 139 8.68 3.10 15.01
N SER A 140 8.50 4.19 15.76
CA SER A 140 9.46 5.30 15.73
C SER A 140 10.59 4.90 16.68
N ALA A 141 11.61 4.23 16.16
CA ALA A 141 12.82 3.97 16.92
C ALA A 141 13.47 5.31 17.31
N ASN A 142 13.65 5.51 18.62
CA ASN A 142 14.71 6.35 19.16
C ASN A 142 16.07 5.83 18.68
#